data_AF-A0A5K1K1G2-F1
#
_entry.id   AF-A0A5K1K1G2-F1
#
_cell.length_a   1.000
_cell.length_b   1.000
_cell.length_c   1.000
_cell.angle_alpha   90.00
_cell.angle_beta   90.00
_cell.angle_gamma   90.00
#
_symmetry.space_group_name_H-M   'P 1'
#
loop_
_entity.id
_entity.type
_entity.pdbx_description
1 polymer ?
#
loop_
_entity_poly.entity_id
_entity_poly.type
_entity_poly.pdbx_seq_one_letter_code
_entity_poly.pdbx_strand_id
1 'polypeptide(L)'
;MSFGSLLQRIQRGLSTVELVHTSHPRWPLPPGPSTSPTVQISVLDSSFNPPTLAHLALANALPPPPRNAPSTLAPHDFDARLLLLSVRNADKQLKAGDATYEQRMEMMVLLAQELAPTLSQPLAREPNVAVAIIDEPTFVGKSAALLDFLRKRILDLHRSPGVIFKSPSHALPSPKLTFLMGTDTIVRFFAHRYYPNERAMATSLRQFFSPDENDSRIICVRRTSGLSGAAEESVEIQIPDFIREIPPAERISFVDIGDEERTLSSSQVRVKLANREESWRSMLSPVLAHYIAEHCLYSPSQ
;
A
#
# COMPACT_ATOMS: atom_id res chain seq x y z
N MET A 1 -4.02 -18.75 -12.76
CA MET A 1 -2.84 -19.22 -12.00
C MET A 1 -3.24 -19.31 -10.54
N SER A 2 -2.81 -20.34 -9.79
CA SER A 2 -3.06 -20.41 -8.34
C SER A 2 -2.11 -19.47 -7.59
N PHE A 3 -2.45 -19.08 -6.36
CA PHE A 3 -1.59 -18.23 -5.53
C PHE A 3 -0.21 -18.87 -5.27
N GLY A 4 -0.17 -20.18 -5.01
CA GLY A 4 1.09 -20.91 -4.89
C GLY A 4 1.97 -20.84 -6.16
N SER A 5 1.37 -20.86 -7.36
CA SER A 5 2.13 -20.73 -8.60
C SER A 5 2.74 -19.34 -8.80
N LEU A 6 2.02 -18.27 -8.40
CA LEU A 6 2.54 -16.90 -8.42
C LEU A 6 3.70 -16.74 -7.43
N LEU A 7 3.53 -17.27 -6.21
CA LEU A 7 4.56 -17.26 -5.18
C LEU A 7 5.83 -18.00 -5.64
N GLN A 8 5.67 -19.17 -6.26
CA GLN A 8 6.80 -19.95 -6.78
C GLN A 8 7.57 -19.20 -7.87
N ARG A 9 6.89 -18.44 -8.73
CA ARG A 9 7.55 -17.60 -9.75
C ARG A 9 8.43 -16.54 -9.10
N ILE A 10 7.92 -15.85 -8.09
CA ILE A 10 8.68 -14.86 -7.32
C ILE A 10 9.88 -15.51 -6.62
N GLN A 11 9.67 -16.61 -5.89
CA GLN A 11 10.71 -17.31 -5.13
C GLN A 11 11.83 -17.88 -6.01
N ARG A 12 11.51 -18.22 -7.27
CA ARG A 12 12.49 -18.70 -8.27
C ARG A 12 13.13 -17.56 -9.06
N GLY A 13 12.81 -16.30 -8.78
CA GLY A 13 13.32 -15.14 -9.52
C GLY A 13 12.81 -15.05 -10.96
N LEU A 14 11.70 -15.73 -11.29
CA LEU A 14 11.09 -15.66 -12.63
C LEU A 14 10.33 -14.36 -12.87
N SER A 15 9.94 -13.69 -11.78
CA SER A 15 9.31 -12.37 -11.77
C SER A 15 9.71 -11.64 -10.49
N THR A 16 9.74 -10.31 -10.54
CA THR A 16 9.90 -9.47 -9.34
C THR A 16 8.55 -9.12 -8.72
N VAL A 17 7.51 -8.93 -9.55
CA VAL A 17 6.15 -8.56 -9.15
C VAL A 17 5.17 -9.50 -9.83
N GLU A 18 4.18 -9.98 -9.09
CA GLU A 18 3.07 -10.79 -9.62
C GLU A 18 1.74 -10.23 -9.13
N LEU A 19 0.78 -10.08 -10.07
CA LEU A 19 -0.59 -9.67 -9.75
C LEU A 19 -1.38 -10.89 -9.29
N VAL A 20 -1.89 -10.81 -8.07
CA VAL A 20 -2.73 -11.82 -7.43
C VAL A 20 -4.19 -11.63 -7.83
N HIS A 21 -4.63 -10.37 -7.85
CA HIS A 21 -5.99 -9.98 -8.20
C HIS A 21 -5.98 -8.59 -8.83
N THR A 22 -6.91 -8.35 -9.75
CA THR A 22 -7.24 -7.03 -10.31
C THR A 22 -8.75 -6.94 -10.41
N SER A 23 -9.35 -5.82 -10.03
CA SER A 23 -10.81 -5.65 -10.15
C SER A 23 -11.29 -5.71 -11.61
N HIS A 24 -10.43 -5.33 -12.56
CA HIS A 24 -10.68 -5.54 -13.99
C HIS A 24 -9.37 -5.68 -14.80
N PRO A 25 -9.42 -6.25 -16.02
CA PRO A 25 -8.22 -6.49 -16.85
C PRO A 25 -7.38 -5.24 -17.17
N ARG A 26 -8.02 -4.05 -17.19
CA ARG A 26 -7.37 -2.77 -17.51
C ARG A 26 -6.59 -2.12 -16.37
N TRP A 27 -6.60 -2.66 -15.15
CA TRP A 27 -5.87 -2.07 -14.01
C TRP A 27 -4.39 -1.87 -14.39
N PRO A 28 -3.69 -0.76 -14.06
CA PRO A 28 -4.11 0.32 -13.16
C PRO A 28 -4.93 1.40 -13.85
N LEU A 29 -5.19 1.30 -15.15
CA LEU A 29 -5.98 2.31 -15.85
C LEU A 29 -7.44 2.21 -15.42
N PRO A 30 -8.16 3.32 -15.32
CA PRO A 30 -9.59 3.29 -15.02
C PRO A 30 -10.35 2.45 -16.07
N PRO A 31 -11.47 1.80 -15.70
CA PRO A 31 -12.32 1.05 -16.63
C PRO A 31 -12.91 1.97 -17.73
N GLY A 32 -13.01 3.27 -17.48
CA GLY A 32 -13.41 4.29 -18.45
C GLY A 32 -12.27 4.80 -19.35
N PRO A 33 -12.53 5.85 -20.16
CA PRO A 33 -11.48 6.58 -20.87
C PRO A 33 -10.63 7.36 -19.87
N SER A 34 -9.31 7.23 -19.96
CA SER A 34 -8.38 8.07 -19.22
C SER A 34 -7.86 9.19 -20.11
N THR A 35 -7.95 10.42 -19.62
CA THR A 35 -7.40 11.63 -20.26
C THR A 35 -6.16 12.16 -19.54
N SER A 36 -5.87 11.67 -18.34
CA SER A 36 -4.75 12.16 -17.54
C SER A 36 -3.41 11.68 -18.10
N PRO A 37 -2.38 12.55 -18.18
CA PRO A 37 -1.03 12.15 -18.56
C PRO A 37 -0.33 11.32 -17.47
N THR A 38 -0.93 11.19 -16.29
CA THR A 38 -0.41 10.38 -15.19
C THR A 38 -1.48 9.48 -14.61
N VAL A 39 -1.07 8.37 -13.98
CA VAL A 39 -1.95 7.50 -13.20
C VAL A 39 -1.44 7.50 -11.76
N GLN A 40 -2.20 8.11 -10.85
CA GLN A 40 -1.91 8.20 -9.43
C GLN A 40 -2.32 6.90 -8.74
N ILE A 41 -1.34 6.16 -8.22
CA ILE A 41 -1.54 4.83 -7.64
C ILE A 41 -1.15 4.88 -6.17
N SER A 42 -2.09 4.59 -5.28
CA SER A 42 -1.75 4.37 -3.87
C SER A 42 -1.25 2.95 -3.65
N VAL A 43 -0.25 2.80 -2.79
CA VAL A 43 0.39 1.52 -2.47
C VAL A 43 0.35 1.31 -0.96
N LEU A 44 -0.44 0.34 -0.48
CA LEU A 44 -0.40 -0.11 0.90
C LEU A 44 0.42 -1.40 0.99
N ASP A 45 1.67 -1.28 1.45
CA ASP A 45 2.56 -2.40 1.72
C ASP A 45 2.48 -2.83 3.19
N SER A 46 2.01 -4.05 3.44
CA SER A 46 1.88 -4.59 4.79
C SER A 46 2.03 -6.12 4.79
N SER A 47 2.19 -6.70 5.98
CA SER A 47 2.21 -8.16 6.13
C SER A 47 0.83 -8.80 6.07
N PHE A 48 -0.25 -8.02 6.24
CA PHE A 48 -1.64 -8.50 6.15
C PHE A 48 -1.91 -9.80 6.92
N ASN A 49 -1.48 -9.86 8.19
CA ASN A 49 -1.44 -11.10 8.97
C ASN A 49 -2.16 -11.00 10.34
N PRO A 50 -3.49 -10.85 10.38
CA PRO A 50 -4.39 -10.63 9.25
C PRO A 50 -4.50 -9.13 8.88
N PRO A 51 -5.15 -8.76 7.76
CA PRO A 51 -5.62 -7.38 7.57
C PRO A 51 -6.55 -6.96 8.72
N THR A 52 -6.78 -5.67 8.93
CA THR A 52 -7.65 -5.14 9.99
C THR A 52 -8.43 -3.94 9.45
N LEU A 53 -9.40 -3.42 10.20
CA LEU A 53 -10.08 -2.17 9.83
C LEU A 53 -9.10 -0.98 9.71
N ALA A 54 -7.97 -1.00 10.43
CA ALA A 54 -6.89 -0.02 10.22
C ALA A 54 -6.31 -0.09 8.79
N HIS A 55 -6.13 -1.29 8.24
CA HIS A 55 -5.65 -1.46 6.87
C HIS A 55 -6.69 -0.99 5.86
N LEU A 56 -7.99 -1.26 6.12
CA LEU A 56 -9.08 -0.79 5.29
C LEU A 56 -9.15 0.74 5.27
N ALA A 57 -9.12 1.37 6.45
CA ALA A 57 -9.12 2.82 6.59
C ALA A 57 -7.89 3.46 5.93
N LEU A 58 -6.71 2.89 6.14
CA LEU A 58 -5.47 3.35 5.51
C LEU A 58 -5.57 3.24 3.98
N ALA A 59 -6.00 2.10 3.45
CA ALA A 59 -6.18 1.93 2.00
C ALA A 59 -7.24 2.88 1.42
N ASN A 60 -8.25 3.28 2.21
CA ASN A 60 -9.27 4.28 1.89
C ASN A 60 -8.83 5.74 2.07
N ALA A 61 -7.63 6.01 2.60
CA ALA A 61 -7.12 7.36 2.77
C ALA A 61 -7.01 8.10 1.43
N LEU A 62 -7.46 9.35 1.42
CA LEU A 62 -7.36 10.25 0.28
C LEU A 62 -6.06 11.06 0.35
N PRO A 63 -5.50 11.49 -0.79
CA PRO A 63 -4.40 12.44 -0.79
C PRO A 63 -4.88 13.78 -0.19
N PRO A 64 -3.99 14.49 0.52
CA PRO A 64 -4.32 15.83 1.01
C PRO A 64 -4.59 16.78 -0.16
N PRO A 65 -5.44 17.80 0.03
CA PRO A 65 -5.66 18.81 -0.99
C PRO A 65 -4.34 19.53 -1.32
N PRO A 66 -4.14 19.97 -2.57
CA PRO A 66 -3.02 20.82 -2.92
C PRO A 66 -2.97 22.05 -2.02
N ARG A 67 -1.78 22.49 -1.58
CA ARG A 67 -1.61 23.59 -0.60
C ARG A 67 -2.28 24.91 -1.02
N ASN A 68 -2.48 25.12 -2.32
CA ASN A 68 -3.09 26.31 -2.90
C ASN A 68 -4.49 26.04 -3.50
N ALA A 69 -5.07 24.87 -3.26
CA ALA A 69 -6.41 24.58 -3.74
C ALA A 69 -7.46 25.33 -2.91
N PRO A 70 -8.50 25.91 -3.55
CA PRO A 70 -9.61 26.50 -2.82
C PRO A 70 -10.30 25.44 -1.95
N SER A 71 -10.73 25.82 -0.75
CA SER A 71 -11.40 24.92 0.21
C SER A 71 -12.71 24.31 -0.31
N THR A 72 -13.21 24.78 -1.46
CA THR A 72 -14.40 24.28 -2.16
C THR A 72 -14.08 23.18 -3.19
N LEU A 73 -12.80 22.89 -3.45
CA LEU A 73 -12.43 21.84 -4.39
C LEU A 73 -12.78 20.48 -3.79
N ALA A 74 -13.57 19.68 -4.53
CA ALA A 74 -13.89 18.33 -4.11
C ALA A 74 -12.58 17.51 -3.90
N PRO A 75 -12.55 16.60 -2.91
CA PRO A 75 -11.39 15.74 -2.69
C PRO A 75 -11.05 14.96 -3.97
N HIS A 76 -9.78 15.03 -4.37
CA HIS A 76 -9.26 14.20 -5.46
C HIS A 76 -8.87 12.84 -4.88
N ASP A 77 -9.29 11.75 -5.51
CA ASP A 77 -8.92 10.38 -5.12
C ASP A 77 -7.80 9.84 -6.01
N PHE A 78 -7.18 8.74 -5.64
CA PHE A 78 -6.24 8.01 -6.49
C PHE A 78 -6.96 7.39 -7.69
N ASP A 79 -6.27 7.33 -8.84
CA ASP A 79 -6.79 6.66 -10.03
C ASP A 79 -6.89 5.15 -9.82
N ALA A 80 -5.94 4.58 -9.06
CA ALA A 80 -5.91 3.16 -8.73
C ALA A 80 -5.28 2.91 -7.36
N ARG A 81 -5.56 1.72 -6.81
CA ARG A 81 -5.11 1.28 -5.49
C ARG A 81 -4.39 -0.05 -5.59
N LEU A 82 -3.32 -0.24 -4.81
CA LEU A 82 -2.53 -1.46 -4.78
C LEU A 82 -2.32 -1.91 -3.33
N LEU A 83 -2.82 -3.12 -3.01
CA LEU A 83 -2.44 -3.83 -1.79
C LEU A 83 -1.21 -4.69 -2.11
N LEU A 84 -0.10 -4.48 -1.40
CA LEU A 84 1.18 -5.09 -1.72
C LEU A 84 1.69 -5.94 -0.57
N LEU A 85 2.11 -7.17 -0.86
CA LEU A 85 2.78 -8.05 0.09
C LEU A 85 4.20 -8.37 -0.38
N SER A 86 5.20 -7.86 0.35
CA SER A 86 6.60 -8.26 0.13
C SER A 86 6.85 -9.67 0.68
N VAL A 87 7.31 -10.59 -0.18
CA VAL A 87 7.64 -11.97 0.23
C VAL A 87 8.97 -12.04 0.98
N ARG A 88 9.89 -11.12 0.70
CA ARG A 88 11.15 -10.94 1.44
C ARG A 88 11.12 -9.59 2.14
N ASN A 89 10.38 -9.51 3.25
CA ASN A 89 10.32 -8.28 4.04
C ASN A 89 11.54 -8.22 4.97
N ALA A 90 12.25 -7.08 5.01
CA ALA A 90 13.51 -6.92 5.74
C ALA A 90 13.43 -7.29 7.24
N ASP A 91 12.24 -7.16 7.84
CA ASP A 91 12.02 -7.35 9.28
C ASP A 91 11.24 -8.61 9.68
N LYS A 92 10.63 -9.32 8.73
CA LYS A 92 9.58 -10.30 9.05
C LYS A 92 9.82 -11.61 8.33
N GLN A 93 10.32 -12.60 9.08
CA GLN A 93 10.15 -14.01 8.73
C GLN A 93 8.80 -14.53 9.25
N LEU A 94 8.19 -15.47 8.53
CA LEU A 94 6.99 -16.16 8.99
C LEU A 94 7.28 -16.87 10.32
N LYS A 95 6.47 -16.61 11.34
CA LYS A 95 6.55 -17.30 12.63
C LYS A 95 5.61 -18.50 12.67
N ALA A 96 5.87 -19.46 13.54
CA ALA A 96 4.90 -20.51 13.84
C ALA A 96 3.58 -19.88 14.31
N GLY A 97 2.46 -20.29 13.70
CA GLY A 97 1.13 -19.73 13.94
C GLY A 97 0.76 -18.52 13.07
N ASP A 98 1.67 -18.01 12.23
CA ASP A 98 1.31 -17.03 11.20
C ASP A 98 0.50 -17.68 10.06
N ALA A 99 -0.37 -16.90 9.43
CA ALA A 99 -1.01 -17.31 8.18
C ALA A 99 0.03 -17.43 7.06
N THR A 100 -0.16 -18.40 6.17
CA THR A 100 0.71 -18.63 4.99
C THR A 100 0.61 -17.46 4.00
N TYR A 101 1.50 -17.41 3.02
CA TYR A 101 1.41 -16.41 1.96
C TYR A 101 0.11 -16.55 1.15
N GLU A 102 -0.35 -17.76 0.87
CA GLU A 102 -1.64 -18.02 0.20
C GLU A 102 -2.81 -17.46 1.01
N GLN A 103 -2.88 -17.76 2.31
CA GLN A 103 -3.94 -17.26 3.19
C GLN A 103 -3.92 -15.73 3.32
N ARG A 104 -2.72 -15.12 3.36
CA ARG A 104 -2.58 -13.65 3.33
C ARG A 104 -3.07 -13.07 2.02
N MET A 105 -2.73 -13.69 0.89
CA MET A 105 -3.24 -13.29 -0.43
C MET A 105 -4.77 -13.41 -0.51
N GLU A 106 -5.36 -14.49 0.00
CA GLU A 106 -6.81 -14.67 0.09
C GLU A 106 -7.46 -13.55 0.91
N MET A 107 -6.96 -13.28 2.11
CA MET A 107 -7.45 -12.17 2.94
C MET A 107 -7.24 -10.80 2.30
N MET A 108 -6.16 -10.58 1.55
CA MET A 108 -5.95 -9.33 0.81
C MET A 108 -6.96 -9.16 -0.32
N VAL A 109 -7.37 -10.24 -1.00
CA VAL A 109 -8.42 -10.19 -2.02
C VAL A 109 -9.78 -9.85 -1.39
N LEU A 110 -10.09 -10.43 -0.23
CA LEU A 110 -11.30 -10.06 0.53
C LEU A 110 -11.26 -8.58 0.92
N LEU A 111 -10.13 -8.08 1.44
CA LEU A 111 -9.97 -6.67 1.77
C LEU A 111 -10.14 -5.76 0.54
N ALA A 112 -9.62 -6.15 -0.63
CA ALA A 112 -9.71 -5.37 -1.86
C ALA A 112 -11.17 -5.17 -2.31
N GLN A 113 -12.04 -6.15 -2.07
CA GLN A 113 -13.48 -6.08 -2.40
C GLN A 113 -14.24 -5.12 -1.49
N GLU A 114 -13.71 -4.82 -0.30
CA GLU A 114 -14.32 -3.91 0.68
C GLU A 114 -13.86 -2.45 0.54
N LEU A 115 -12.93 -2.17 -0.38
CA LEU A 115 -12.47 -0.80 -0.61
C LEU A 115 -13.58 0.08 -1.20
N ALA A 116 -13.56 1.35 -0.81
CA ALA A 116 -14.51 2.32 -1.33
C ALA A 116 -14.31 2.52 -2.85
N PRO A 117 -15.40 2.72 -3.63
CA PRO A 117 -15.29 3.11 -5.02
C PRO A 117 -14.50 4.41 -5.18
N THR A 118 -13.73 4.50 -6.27
CA THR A 118 -12.90 5.68 -6.54
C THR A 118 -13.77 6.91 -6.82
N LEU A 119 -13.58 8.00 -6.06
CA LEU A 119 -14.40 9.22 -6.20
C LEU A 119 -14.28 9.88 -7.58
N SER A 120 -13.11 9.76 -8.21
CA SER A 120 -12.86 10.26 -9.57
C SER A 120 -13.66 9.51 -10.65
N GLN A 121 -14.39 8.44 -10.29
CA GLN A 121 -15.25 7.66 -11.18
C GLN A 121 -16.60 7.31 -10.52
N PRO A 122 -17.52 8.28 -10.36
CA PRO A 122 -18.79 8.06 -9.65
C PRO A 122 -19.71 7.01 -10.28
N LEU A 123 -19.51 6.73 -11.58
CA LEU A 123 -20.28 5.73 -12.33
C LEU A 123 -19.69 4.31 -12.22
N ALA A 124 -18.46 4.17 -11.72
CA ALA A 124 -17.85 2.86 -11.49
C ALA A 124 -18.43 2.27 -10.20
N ARG A 125 -19.04 1.09 -10.31
CA ARG A 125 -19.62 0.38 -9.16
C ARG A 125 -18.57 -0.31 -8.29
N GLU A 126 -17.35 -0.48 -8.80
CA GLU A 126 -16.28 -1.23 -8.15
C GLU A 126 -14.99 -0.39 -8.07
N PRO A 127 -14.18 -0.56 -7.01
CA PRO A 127 -12.90 0.13 -6.87
C PRO A 127 -11.89 -0.30 -7.96
N ASN A 128 -11.06 0.64 -8.44
CA ASN A 128 -9.94 0.32 -9.34
C ASN A 128 -8.74 -0.17 -8.52
N VAL A 129 -8.75 -1.45 -8.13
CA VAL A 129 -7.80 -2.04 -7.18
C VAL A 129 -7.08 -3.27 -7.75
N ALA A 130 -5.84 -3.48 -7.31
CA ALA A 130 -5.15 -4.75 -7.43
C ALA A 130 -4.53 -5.21 -6.10
N VAL A 131 -4.28 -6.51 -6.04
CA VAL A 131 -3.46 -7.18 -5.02
C VAL A 131 -2.23 -7.72 -5.72
N ALA A 132 -1.04 -7.47 -5.17
CA ALA A 132 0.22 -7.97 -5.72
C ALA A 132 1.15 -8.51 -4.64
N ILE A 133 2.04 -9.41 -5.07
CA ILE A 133 3.22 -9.82 -4.30
C ILE A 133 4.49 -9.32 -4.99
N ILE A 134 5.53 -9.07 -4.19
CA ILE A 134 6.82 -8.56 -4.67
C ILE A 134 8.00 -9.23 -3.93
N ASP A 135 9.08 -9.54 -4.65
CA ASP A 135 10.38 -9.85 -4.04
C ASP A 135 11.27 -8.61 -4.03
N GLU A 136 11.04 -7.77 -3.02
CA GLU A 136 11.91 -6.64 -2.74
C GLU A 136 11.77 -6.23 -1.26
N PRO A 137 12.86 -6.17 -0.49
CA PRO A 137 12.81 -5.84 0.94
C PRO A 137 12.64 -4.35 1.23
N THR A 138 13.20 -3.46 0.40
CA THR A 138 13.27 -2.03 0.70
C THR A 138 12.13 -1.26 0.05
N PHE A 139 11.63 -0.20 0.69
CA PHE A 139 10.62 0.67 0.06
C PHE A 139 11.13 1.36 -1.20
N VAL A 140 12.41 1.74 -1.23
CA VAL A 140 13.05 2.35 -2.40
C VAL A 140 13.10 1.39 -3.57
N GLY A 141 13.57 0.15 -3.34
CA GLY A 141 13.55 -0.90 -4.36
C GLY A 141 12.12 -1.22 -4.81
N LYS A 142 11.16 -1.32 -3.88
CA LYS A 142 9.74 -1.60 -4.23
C LYS A 142 9.20 -0.54 -5.18
N SER A 143 9.48 0.74 -4.91
CA SER A 143 9.08 1.84 -5.78
C SER A 143 9.64 1.68 -7.20
N ALA A 144 10.96 1.43 -7.33
CA ALA A 144 11.59 1.24 -8.63
C ALA A 144 11.02 0.02 -9.39
N ALA A 145 10.93 -1.13 -8.74
CA ALA A 145 10.40 -2.36 -9.32
C ALA A 145 8.93 -2.24 -9.74
N LEU A 146 8.10 -1.58 -8.93
CA LEU A 146 6.70 -1.34 -9.25
C LEU A 146 6.55 -0.38 -10.44
N LEU A 147 7.33 0.70 -10.49
CA LEU A 147 7.30 1.64 -11.62
C LEU A 147 7.65 0.93 -12.93
N ASP A 148 8.70 0.11 -12.94
CA ASP A 148 9.09 -0.66 -14.12
C ASP A 148 8.03 -1.67 -14.54
N PHE A 149 7.44 -2.38 -13.57
CA PHE A 149 6.31 -3.28 -13.81
C PHE A 149 5.11 -2.54 -14.41
N LEU A 150 4.72 -1.40 -13.82
CA LEU A 150 3.53 -0.63 -14.22
C LEU A 150 3.72 0.03 -15.58
N ARG A 151 4.91 0.57 -15.89
CA ARG A 151 5.22 1.13 -17.22
C ARG A 151 5.07 0.08 -18.30
N LYS A 152 5.62 -1.13 -18.10
CA LYS A 152 5.45 -2.27 -19.04
C LYS A 152 3.99 -2.65 -19.20
N ARG A 153 3.27 -2.79 -18.09
CA ARG A 153 1.84 -3.13 -18.10
C ARG A 153 0.98 -2.10 -18.83
N ILE A 154 1.18 -0.80 -18.59
CA ILE A 154 0.46 0.28 -19.26
C ILE A 154 0.75 0.27 -20.77
N LEU A 155 2.00 0.02 -21.17
CA LEU A 155 2.39 -0.15 -22.57
C LEU A 155 1.66 -1.33 -23.23
N ASP A 156 1.57 -2.48 -22.57
CA ASP A 156 0.86 -3.66 -23.08
C ASP A 156 -0.65 -3.42 -23.21
N LEU A 157 -1.25 -2.72 -22.23
CA LEU A 157 -2.66 -2.32 -22.28
C LEU A 157 -2.95 -1.35 -23.42
N HIS A 158 -2.02 -0.45 -23.75
CA HIS A 158 -2.16 0.47 -24.88
C HIS A 158 -2.18 -0.24 -26.24
N ARG A 159 -1.48 -1.36 -26.37
CA ARG A 159 -1.49 -2.18 -27.58
C ARG A 159 -2.78 -3.01 -27.72
N SER A 160 -3.60 -3.09 -26.68
CA SER A 160 -4.83 -3.88 -26.69
C SER A 160 -5.96 -3.16 -27.46
N PRO A 161 -6.70 -3.86 -28.34
CA PRO A 161 -7.81 -3.27 -29.08
C PRO A 161 -8.88 -2.69 -28.13
N GLY A 162 -9.38 -1.48 -28.41
CA GLY A 162 -10.47 -0.85 -27.67
C GLY A 162 -10.07 0.06 -26.51
N VAL A 163 -8.78 0.20 -26.20
CA VAL A 163 -8.28 1.19 -25.22
C VAL A 163 -7.94 2.49 -25.94
N ILE A 164 -8.80 3.50 -25.85
CA ILE A 164 -8.55 4.83 -26.44
C ILE A 164 -8.08 5.79 -25.35
N PHE A 165 -6.83 6.23 -25.43
CA PHE A 165 -6.34 7.36 -24.65
C PHE A 165 -6.70 8.66 -25.37
N LYS A 166 -7.49 9.51 -24.73
CA LYS A 166 -7.85 10.85 -25.25
C LYS A 166 -6.83 11.90 -24.83
N SER A 167 -5.56 11.52 -24.64
CA SER A 167 -4.52 12.50 -24.29
C SER A 167 -4.14 13.29 -25.55
N PRO A 168 -4.04 14.64 -25.47
CA PRO A 168 -3.73 15.49 -26.63
C PRO A 168 -2.36 15.20 -27.27
N SER A 169 -1.49 14.42 -26.61
CA SER A 169 -0.16 14.07 -27.07
C SER A 169 0.03 12.62 -27.53
N HIS A 170 -1.00 11.76 -27.50
CA HIS A 170 -0.87 10.28 -27.66
C HIS A 170 0.15 9.61 -26.71
N ALA A 171 0.71 10.34 -25.73
CA ALA A 171 1.70 9.81 -24.82
C ALA A 171 1.06 8.82 -23.82
N LEU A 172 1.77 7.73 -23.54
CA LEU A 172 1.38 6.77 -22.51
C LEU A 172 1.36 7.46 -21.14
N PRO A 173 0.33 7.22 -20.32
CA PRO A 173 0.30 7.84 -19.01
C PRO A 173 1.40 7.27 -18.11
N SER A 174 2.08 8.16 -17.40
CA SER A 174 3.16 7.78 -16.49
C SER A 174 2.60 7.40 -15.10
N PRO A 175 2.95 6.22 -14.55
CA PRO A 175 2.50 5.85 -13.20
C PRO A 175 3.22 6.71 -12.14
N LYS A 176 2.48 7.13 -11.12
CA LYS A 176 3.00 7.87 -9.96
C LYS A 176 2.56 7.16 -8.68
N LEU A 177 3.53 6.81 -7.84
CA LEU A 177 3.30 5.99 -6.65
C LEU A 177 3.21 6.86 -5.39
N THR A 178 2.17 6.62 -4.59
CA THR A 178 2.05 7.17 -3.24
C THR A 178 1.96 6.02 -2.25
N PHE A 179 2.97 5.86 -1.40
CA PHE A 179 3.01 4.81 -0.38
C PHE A 179 2.22 5.25 0.85
N LEU A 180 1.29 4.40 1.27
CA LEU A 180 0.48 4.59 2.47
C LEU A 180 1.17 3.88 3.64
N MET A 181 1.58 4.65 4.64
CA MET A 181 2.35 4.14 5.78
C MET A 181 1.70 4.55 7.10
N GLY A 182 1.83 3.73 8.13
CA GLY A 182 1.61 4.18 9.52
C GLY A 182 2.90 4.75 10.13
N THR A 183 2.77 5.44 11.27
CA THR A 183 3.90 6.04 12.02
C THR A 183 5.09 5.09 12.20
N ASP A 184 4.87 3.85 12.67
CA ASP A 184 5.95 2.86 12.85
C ASP A 184 6.71 2.51 11.56
N THR A 185 6.04 2.62 10.42
CA THR A 185 6.61 2.22 9.12
C THR A 185 7.40 3.36 8.50
N ILE A 186 6.94 4.61 8.62
CA ILE A 186 7.74 5.76 8.15
C ILE A 186 9.00 5.95 9.01
N VAL A 187 8.94 5.68 10.31
CA VAL A 187 10.13 5.67 11.18
C VAL A 187 11.14 4.64 10.69
N ARG A 188 10.69 3.44 10.32
CA ARG A 188 11.56 2.40 9.73
C ARG A 188 12.07 2.79 8.35
N PHE A 189 11.28 3.48 7.53
CA PHE A 189 11.72 3.99 6.23
C PHE A 189 12.96 4.88 6.34
N PHE A 190 13.08 5.67 7.42
CA PHE A 190 14.24 6.52 7.70
C PHE A 190 15.26 5.92 8.68
N ALA A 191 15.12 4.66 9.10
CA ALA A 191 16.06 4.08 10.06
C ALA A 191 17.35 3.62 9.36
N HIS A 192 18.51 4.13 9.81
CA HIS A 192 19.84 3.84 9.25
C HIS A 192 20.12 2.34 9.07
N ARG A 193 19.60 1.47 9.95
CA ARG A 193 19.81 0.01 9.88
C ARG A 193 19.30 -0.66 8.59
N TYR A 194 18.42 -0.01 7.84
CA TYR A 194 17.94 -0.51 6.54
C TYR A 194 18.78 -0.03 5.36
N TYR A 195 19.83 0.74 5.63
CA TYR A 195 20.74 1.26 4.62
C TYR A 195 22.17 0.82 4.95
N PRO A 196 22.99 0.46 3.94
CA PRO A 196 24.36 0.03 4.19
C PRO A 196 25.22 1.10 4.90
N ASN A 197 24.98 2.38 4.60
CA ASN A 197 25.64 3.55 5.19
C ASN A 197 24.84 4.81 4.85
N GLU A 198 25.23 5.95 5.44
CA GLU A 198 24.56 7.25 5.24
C GLU A 198 24.56 7.73 3.79
N ARG A 199 25.66 7.52 3.05
CA ARG A 199 25.72 7.89 1.64
C ARG A 199 24.73 7.09 0.81
N ALA A 200 24.65 5.78 1.03
CA ALA A 200 23.70 4.90 0.37
C ALA A 200 22.25 5.25 0.75
N MET A 201 22.00 5.64 2.00
CA MET A 201 20.71 6.15 2.45
C MET A 201 20.31 7.42 1.69
N ALA A 202 21.17 8.43 1.65
CA ALA A 202 20.91 9.68 0.94
C ALA A 202 20.64 9.45 -0.55
N THR A 203 21.42 8.58 -1.20
CA THR A 203 21.17 8.18 -2.61
C THR A 203 19.81 7.50 -2.78
N SER A 204 19.47 6.56 -1.91
CA SER A 204 18.21 5.81 -1.98
C SER A 204 16.99 6.72 -1.77
N LEU A 205 17.05 7.62 -0.78
CA LEU A 205 15.99 8.57 -0.50
C LEU A 205 15.83 9.59 -1.64
N ARG A 206 16.93 10.07 -2.22
CA ARG A 206 16.90 10.93 -3.41
C ARG A 206 16.25 10.20 -4.59
N GLN A 207 16.62 8.95 -4.84
CA GLN A 207 16.01 8.14 -5.89
C GLN A 207 14.50 7.97 -5.68
N PHE A 208 14.07 7.75 -4.44
CA PHE A 208 12.66 7.58 -4.11
C PHE A 208 11.84 8.86 -4.34
N PHE A 209 12.30 10.00 -3.86
CA PHE A 209 11.51 11.24 -3.85
C PHE A 209 11.73 12.17 -5.05
N SER A 210 12.85 12.07 -5.75
CA SER A 210 13.20 13.01 -6.83
C SER A 210 12.20 12.93 -7.99
N PRO A 211 11.71 14.08 -8.51
CA PRO A 211 10.85 14.11 -9.69
C PRO A 211 11.47 13.47 -10.94
N ASP A 212 12.79 13.51 -11.03
CA ASP A 212 13.56 12.99 -12.17
C ASP A 212 13.85 11.48 -12.06
N GLU A 213 13.49 10.87 -10.92
CA GLU A 213 13.74 9.45 -10.62
C GLU A 213 12.40 8.70 -10.44
N ASN A 214 12.12 8.19 -9.23
CA ASN A 214 10.88 7.46 -8.97
C ASN A 214 9.69 8.38 -8.73
N ASP A 215 9.91 9.66 -8.40
CA ASP A 215 8.88 10.65 -8.12
C ASP A 215 7.81 10.18 -7.12
N SER A 216 8.20 9.32 -6.17
CA SER A 216 7.28 8.71 -5.22
C SER A 216 6.94 9.65 -4.07
N ARG A 217 5.78 9.42 -3.47
CA ARG A 217 5.26 10.17 -2.34
C ARG A 217 4.94 9.24 -1.18
N ILE A 218 4.82 9.80 0.02
CA ILE A 218 4.37 9.10 1.21
C ILE A 218 3.17 9.84 1.80
N ILE A 219 2.11 9.10 2.09
CA ILE A 219 1.08 9.53 3.03
C ILE A 219 1.28 8.71 4.30
N CYS A 220 1.61 9.40 5.39
CA CYS A 220 1.69 8.81 6.70
C CYS A 220 0.36 9.02 7.43
N VAL A 221 -0.31 7.94 7.81
CA VAL A 221 -1.44 8.02 8.73
C VAL A 221 -0.93 8.05 10.15
N ARG A 222 -1.35 9.08 10.90
CA ARG A 222 -1.06 9.20 12.32
C ARG A 222 -1.74 8.04 13.05
N ARG A 223 -0.95 7.25 13.77
CA ARG A 223 -1.44 6.19 14.66
C ARG A 223 -1.11 6.56 16.08
N THR A 224 -2.08 6.39 16.99
CA THR A 224 -1.93 6.51 18.45
C THR A 224 -1.20 5.31 19.08
N SER A 225 -0.30 4.66 18.33
CA SER A 225 0.21 3.34 18.68
C SER A 225 1.29 3.44 19.76
N GLY A 226 0.89 3.46 21.03
CA GLY A 226 1.72 3.17 22.20
C GLY A 226 2.89 4.13 22.48
N LEU A 227 3.15 5.07 21.59
CA LEU A 227 4.00 6.22 21.81
C LEU A 227 3.15 7.23 22.59
N SER A 228 3.69 7.82 23.67
CA SER A 228 3.03 8.97 24.29
C SER A 228 2.83 10.05 23.21
N GLY A 229 1.76 10.85 23.29
CA GLY A 229 1.51 11.90 22.28
C GLY A 229 2.73 12.78 21.98
N ALA A 230 3.62 12.97 22.97
CA ALA A 230 4.90 13.66 22.82
C ALA A 230 5.90 12.96 21.88
N ALA A 231 5.90 11.62 21.78
CA ALA A 231 6.77 10.87 20.87
C ALA A 231 6.21 10.81 19.44
N GLU A 232 4.89 10.83 19.24
CA GLU A 232 4.29 11.00 17.91
C GLU A 232 4.51 12.41 17.38
N GLU A 233 4.32 13.43 18.22
CA GLU A 233 4.66 14.83 17.91
C GLU A 233 6.18 14.98 17.65
N SER A 234 7.02 14.27 18.41
CA SER A 234 8.46 14.20 18.13
C SER A 234 8.76 13.54 16.79
N VAL A 235 8.03 12.51 16.35
CA VAL A 235 8.22 11.90 15.03
C VAL A 235 7.76 12.86 13.93
N GLU A 236 6.63 13.53 14.10
CA GLU A 236 6.11 14.53 13.15
C GLU A 236 6.96 15.81 13.09
N ILE A 237 7.81 16.08 14.10
CA ILE A 237 8.78 17.18 14.10
C ILE A 237 10.16 16.70 13.61
N GLN A 238 10.66 15.58 14.14
CA GLN A 238 12.01 15.05 13.87
C GLN A 238 12.14 14.41 12.49
N ILE A 239 11.10 13.75 11.97
CA ILE A 239 11.15 13.22 10.60
C ILE A 239 11.26 14.40 9.62
N PRO A 240 10.43 15.46 9.70
CA PRO A 240 10.66 16.66 8.91
C PRO A 240 11.99 17.34 9.17
N ASP A 241 12.54 17.39 10.39
CA ASP A 241 13.87 17.99 10.63
C ASP A 241 15.00 17.18 10.00
N PHE A 242 14.92 15.84 10.02
CA PHE A 242 15.81 14.95 9.26
C PHE A 242 15.63 15.10 7.74
N ILE A 243 14.40 15.36 7.28
CA ILE A 243 14.08 15.57 5.85
C ILE A 243 14.34 17.01 5.40
N ARG A 244 14.44 18.01 6.28
CA ARG A 244 14.78 19.40 5.90
C ARG A 244 16.14 19.45 5.20
N GLU A 245 17.04 18.51 5.52
CA GLU A 245 18.33 18.33 4.85
C GLU A 245 18.24 17.48 3.56
N ILE A 246 17.10 16.80 3.31
CA ILE A 246 16.84 15.95 2.15
C ILE A 246 15.62 16.49 1.38
N PRO A 247 15.84 17.32 0.34
CA PRO A 247 14.77 17.69 -0.57
C PRO A 247 14.13 16.43 -1.19
N PRO A 248 12.79 16.34 -1.30
CA PRO A 248 11.76 17.34 -0.97
C PRO A 248 10.79 16.89 0.16
N ALA A 249 10.80 17.58 1.31
CA ALA A 249 9.84 17.38 2.41
C ALA A 249 8.36 17.44 1.98
N GLU A 250 8.06 18.16 0.90
CA GLU A 250 6.71 18.27 0.31
C GLU A 250 6.16 16.96 -0.27
N ARG A 251 6.99 15.91 -0.32
CA ARG A 251 6.60 14.57 -0.78
C ARG A 251 6.04 13.68 0.32
N ILE A 252 6.02 14.17 1.56
CA ILE A 252 5.44 13.48 2.70
C ILE A 252 4.31 14.32 3.26
N SER A 253 3.16 13.70 3.44
CA SER A 253 2.00 14.32 4.09
C SER A 253 1.45 13.43 5.18
N PHE A 254 0.98 14.05 6.25
CA PHE A 254 0.35 13.37 7.36
C PHE A 254 -1.16 13.52 7.28
N VAL A 255 -1.86 12.41 7.43
CA VAL A 255 -3.34 12.38 7.44
C VAL A 255 -3.83 11.55 8.62
N ASP A 256 -5.12 11.68 8.84
CA ASP A 256 -5.83 11.19 10.00
C ASP A 256 -6.87 10.17 9.53
N ILE A 257 -6.92 9.00 10.17
CA ILE A 257 -8.03 8.03 10.01
C ILE A 257 -8.92 8.05 11.27
N GLY A 258 -10.01 7.30 11.31
CA GLY A 258 -10.88 7.27 12.49
C GLY A 258 -10.13 6.86 13.77
N ASP A 259 -10.54 7.45 14.90
CA ASP A 259 -9.83 7.33 16.17
C ASP A 259 -9.73 5.87 16.64
N GLU A 260 -10.77 5.08 16.41
CA GLU A 260 -10.79 3.66 16.72
C GLU A 260 -9.80 2.89 15.83
N GLU A 261 -9.84 3.11 14.51
CA GLU A 261 -9.03 2.38 13.54
C GLU A 261 -7.53 2.58 13.76
N ARG A 262 -7.09 3.75 14.23
CA ARG A 262 -5.67 4.02 14.55
C ARG A 262 -5.09 3.04 15.56
N THR A 263 -5.93 2.57 16.49
CA THR A 263 -5.53 1.69 17.59
C THR A 263 -5.38 0.22 17.18
N LEU A 264 -5.95 -0.19 16.05
CA LEU A 264 -6.07 -1.61 15.71
C LEU A 264 -4.79 -2.16 15.05
N SER A 265 -4.23 -3.24 15.59
CA SER A 265 -3.05 -3.89 14.99
C SER A 265 -3.28 -5.39 14.74
N SER A 266 -2.69 -5.91 13.66
CA SER A 266 -2.72 -7.36 13.37
C SER A 266 -2.14 -8.20 14.51
N SER A 267 -1.11 -7.68 15.19
CA SER A 267 -0.51 -8.39 16.34
C SER A 267 -1.47 -8.53 17.50
N GLN A 268 -2.25 -7.49 17.80
CA GLN A 268 -3.27 -7.55 18.83
C GLN A 268 -4.41 -8.50 18.45
N VAL A 269 -4.81 -8.57 17.18
CA VAL A 269 -5.76 -9.59 16.69
C VAL A 269 -5.24 -11.00 16.99
N ARG A 270 -3.98 -11.30 16.64
CA ARG A 270 -3.38 -12.62 16.89
C ARG A 270 -3.28 -12.94 18.39
N VAL A 271 -2.94 -11.96 19.23
CA VAL A 271 -2.91 -12.13 20.70
C VAL A 271 -4.31 -12.48 21.23
N LYS A 272 -5.34 -11.74 20.80
CA LYS A 272 -6.72 -11.99 21.22
C LYS A 272 -7.24 -13.36 20.76
N LEU A 273 -6.92 -13.77 19.53
CA LEU A 273 -7.21 -15.11 19.02
C LEU A 273 -6.53 -16.20 19.85
N ALA A 274 -5.24 -16.04 20.15
CA ALA A 274 -4.49 -16.98 20.99
C ALA A 274 -5.07 -17.10 22.40
N ASN A 275 -5.57 -15.99 22.96
CA ASN A 275 -6.22 -15.92 24.28
C ASN A 275 -7.71 -16.33 24.27
N ARG A 276 -8.28 -16.69 23.11
CA ARG A 276 -9.72 -17.00 22.95
C ARG A 276 -10.65 -15.83 23.34
N GLU A 277 -10.21 -14.59 23.10
CA GLU A 277 -10.98 -13.37 23.38
C GLU A 277 -11.81 -12.95 22.15
N GLU A 278 -13.14 -13.14 22.15
CA GLU A 278 -14.00 -12.81 20.98
C GLU A 278 -13.95 -11.34 20.50
N SER A 279 -13.43 -10.42 21.32
CA SER A 279 -13.22 -9.01 20.95
C SER A 279 -12.32 -8.77 19.74
N TRP A 280 -11.59 -9.79 19.24
CA TRP A 280 -10.84 -9.67 17.98
C TRP A 280 -11.76 -9.40 16.78
N ARG A 281 -13.02 -9.84 16.81
CA ARG A 281 -13.97 -9.71 15.68
C ARG A 281 -14.28 -8.26 15.31
N SER A 282 -14.33 -7.35 16.29
CA SER A 282 -14.58 -5.92 16.03
C SER A 282 -13.39 -5.21 15.41
N MET A 283 -12.22 -5.86 15.32
CA MET A 283 -11.01 -5.28 14.73
C MET A 283 -10.90 -5.53 13.21
N LEU A 284 -11.84 -6.29 12.65
CA LEU A 284 -11.86 -6.81 11.29
C LEU A 284 -13.22 -6.54 10.65
N SER A 285 -13.29 -6.61 9.33
CA SER A 285 -14.58 -6.73 8.67
C SER A 285 -15.24 -8.08 8.98
N PRO A 286 -16.58 -8.18 8.88
CA PRO A 286 -17.28 -9.44 9.07
C PRO A 286 -16.79 -10.56 8.13
N VAL A 287 -16.43 -10.21 6.88
CA VAL A 287 -15.94 -11.16 5.87
C VAL A 287 -14.59 -11.74 6.29
N LEU A 288 -13.64 -10.89 6.71
CA LEU A 288 -12.34 -11.34 7.20
C LEU A 288 -12.46 -12.13 8.50
N ALA A 289 -13.35 -11.70 9.41
CA ALA A 289 -13.58 -12.42 10.66
C ALA A 289 -14.19 -13.81 10.44
N HIS A 290 -15.08 -13.94 9.45
CA HIS A 290 -15.62 -15.23 9.04
C HIS A 290 -14.53 -16.14 8.48
N TYR A 291 -13.74 -15.64 7.53
CA TYR A 291 -12.64 -16.40 6.92
C TYR A 291 -11.63 -16.91 7.96
N ILE A 292 -11.21 -16.06 8.90
CA ILE A 292 -10.29 -16.46 9.98
C ILE A 292 -10.87 -17.60 10.82
N ALA A 293 -12.16 -17.54 11.17
CA ALA A 293 -12.82 -18.56 11.97
C ALA A 293 -13.01 -19.87 11.21
N GLU A 294 -13.46 -19.80 9.95
CA GLU A 294 -13.67 -20.96 9.08
C GLU A 294 -12.37 -21.74 8.86
N HIS A 295 -11.27 -21.03 8.62
CA HIS A 295 -9.95 -21.63 8.40
C HIS A 295 -9.15 -21.88 9.70
N CYS A 296 -9.74 -21.61 10.87
CA CYS A 296 -9.11 -21.81 12.18
C CYS A 296 -7.72 -21.14 12.31
N LEU A 297 -7.54 -19.97 11.70
CA LEU A 297 -6.25 -19.29 11.68
C LEU A 297 -5.88 -18.75 13.06
N TYR A 298 -4.56 -18.71 13.35
CA TYR A 298 -3.99 -18.13 14.57
C TYR A 298 -4.41 -18.78 15.89
N SER A 299 -5.08 -19.94 15.82
CA SER A 299 -5.41 -20.71 17.01
C SER A 299 -4.13 -21.36 17.59
N PRO A 300 -4.00 -21.46 18.92
CA PRO A 300 -2.93 -22.25 19.52
C PRO A 300 -2.97 -23.68 18.99
N SER A 301 -1.81 -24.28 18.70
CA SER A 301 -1.70 -25.70 18.44
C SER A 301 -2.36 -26.47 19.58
N GLN A 302 -3.30 -27.38 19.26
CA GLN A 302 -3.86 -28.31 20.25
C GLN A 302 -2.78 -29.21 20.83
#